data_AF-A0A392PHC7-F1
#
_entry.id   AF-A0A392PHC7-F1
#
_cell.length_a   1.000
_cell.length_b   1.000
_cell.length_c   1.000
_cell.angle_alpha   90.00
_cell.angle_beta   90.00
_cell.angle_gamma   90.00
#
_symmetry.space_group_name_H-M   'P 1'
#
loop_
_entity.id
_entity.type
_entity.pdbx_description
1 polymer ?
#
loop_
_entity_poly.entity_id
_entity_poly.type
_entity_poly.pdbx_seq_one_letter_code
_entity_poly.pdbx_strand_id
1 'polypeptide(L)'
;MMSSKIPKSCLDDIQMLQRSFVWGDTEQKKRFHAVGWEKITVPKWLGGLGIRKLDVMNNACLMKLGWNYQGGSDDLWCKVLRGKYEDSRLQRQQEAWLEEGLCIDQHVVIPNQLQGLKVCDLVDIDGKWNCPLFEDWLPIHLKHKVAAILPPDKDNGSDERIGVGGKKCNFSISN
;
A
#
# COMPACT_ATOMS: atom_id res chain seq x y z
N MET A 1 10.74 5.24 21.00
CA MET A 1 10.08 4.66 19.81
C MET A 1 9.99 5.76 18.77
N MET A 2 10.52 5.55 17.56
CA MET A 2 10.56 6.59 16.52
C MET A 2 9.15 6.68 15.89
N SER A 3 8.32 7.61 16.37
CA SER A 3 6.89 7.70 16.04
C SER A 3 6.56 8.65 14.89
N SER A 4 7.53 9.44 14.43
CA SER A 4 7.34 10.43 13.38
C SER A 4 8.45 10.34 12.34
N LYS A 5 8.12 10.73 11.10
CA LYS A 5 9.09 10.78 10.01
C LYS A 5 10.08 11.90 10.29
N ILE A 6 11.31 11.51 10.61
CA ILE A 6 12.41 12.47 10.79
C ILE A 6 12.70 13.19 9.47
N PRO A 7 12.89 14.53 9.48
CA PRO A 7 13.32 15.28 8.31
C PRO A 7 14.60 14.72 7.69
N LYS A 8 14.67 14.70 6.37
CA LYS A 8 15.81 14.13 5.65
C LYS A 8 17.12 14.83 5.98
N SER A 9 17.10 16.15 6.15
CA SER A 9 18.27 16.95 6.56
C SER A 9 18.88 16.42 7.87
N CYS A 10 18.07 16.22 8.90
CA CYS A 10 18.56 15.69 10.18
C CYS A 10 19.14 14.27 10.03
N LEU A 11 18.55 13.43 9.19
CA LEU A 11 19.10 12.10 8.90
C LEU A 11 20.44 12.19 8.17
N ASP A 12 20.55 13.11 7.22
CA ASP A 12 21.77 13.34 6.45
C ASP A 12 22.89 13.89 7.35
N ASP A 13 22.57 14.79 8.29
CA ASP A 13 23.52 15.32 9.29
C ASP A 13 24.06 14.21 10.19
N ILE A 14 23.18 13.34 10.70
CA ILE A 14 23.60 12.21 11.54
C ILE A 14 24.41 11.20 10.70
N GLN A 15 24.00 10.91 9.46
CA GLN A 15 24.80 10.06 8.59
C GLN A 15 26.16 10.67 8.29
N MET A 16 26.25 11.99 8.12
CA MET A 16 27.52 12.68 7.93
C MET A 16 28.44 12.48 9.13
N LEU A 17 27.94 12.61 10.36
CA LEU A 17 28.72 12.33 11.58
C LEU A 17 29.17 10.86 11.65
N GLN A 18 28.29 9.91 11.30
CA GLN A 18 28.64 8.49 11.25
C GLN A 18 29.73 8.19 10.22
N ARG A 19 29.64 8.83 9.04
CA ARG A 19 30.65 8.74 7.99
C ARG A 19 31.96 9.30 8.52
N SER A 20 31.97 10.53 9.02
CA SER A 20 33.17 11.16 9.58
C SER A 20 33.85 10.30 10.64
N PHE A 21 33.07 9.65 11.52
CA PHE A 21 33.60 8.70 12.49
C PHE A 21 34.28 7.48 11.83
N VAL A 22 33.63 6.86 10.84
CA VAL A 22 34.16 5.67 10.14
C VAL A 22 35.46 5.95 9.39
N TRP A 23 35.60 7.12 8.76
CA TRP A 23 36.83 7.48 8.04
C TRP A 23 37.84 8.28 8.86
N GLY A 24 37.50 8.63 10.10
CA GLY A 24 38.35 9.47 10.95
C GLY A 24 38.51 10.88 10.40
N ASP A 25 37.47 11.43 9.77
CA ASP A 25 37.42 12.83 9.38
C ASP A 25 37.23 13.70 10.63
N THR A 26 37.92 14.84 10.65
CA THR A 26 37.70 15.94 11.59
C THR A 26 37.24 17.17 10.83
N GLU A 27 36.68 18.16 11.53
CA GLU A 27 36.21 19.43 10.92
C GLU A 27 37.28 20.10 10.04
N GLN A 28 38.54 19.91 10.39
CA GLN A 28 39.69 20.54 9.73
C GLN A 28 40.38 19.64 8.69
N LYS A 29 40.12 18.31 8.70
CA LYS A 29 40.86 17.36 7.86
C LYS A 29 39.97 16.21 7.40
N LYS A 30 39.79 16.10 6.08
CA LYS A 30 39.21 14.92 5.43
C LYS A 30 40.29 13.89 5.14
N ARG A 31 40.02 12.63 5.49
CA ARG A 31 40.85 11.46 5.19
C ARG A 31 40.41 10.86 3.85
N PHE A 32 41.29 10.05 3.26
CA PHE A 32 40.96 9.34 2.03
C PHE A 32 39.92 8.24 2.28
N HIS A 33 38.81 8.27 1.54
CA HIS A 33 37.74 7.27 1.64
C HIS A 33 38.03 6.08 0.72
N ALA A 34 38.66 5.03 1.27
CA ALA A 34 39.05 3.84 0.49
C ALA A 34 37.88 3.00 -0.05
N VAL A 35 36.69 3.12 0.57
CA VAL A 35 35.49 2.36 0.21
C VAL A 35 34.31 3.34 0.22
N GLY A 36 33.38 3.23 -0.73
CA GLY A 36 32.18 4.06 -0.74
C GLY A 36 31.21 3.70 0.40
N TRP A 37 30.50 4.70 0.94
CA TRP A 37 29.51 4.50 2.02
C TRP A 37 28.45 3.45 1.67
N GLU A 38 28.02 3.43 0.41
CA GLU A 38 27.07 2.46 -0.12
C GLU A 38 27.52 1.01 0.14
N LYS A 39 28.79 0.70 -0.14
CA LYS A 39 29.37 -0.64 0.05
C LYS A 39 29.54 -1.01 1.53
N ILE A 40 29.78 -0.02 2.39
CA ILE A 40 29.90 -0.21 3.84
C ILE A 40 28.55 -0.54 4.48
N THR A 41 27.47 0.07 3.97
CA THR A 41 26.12 -0.13 4.51
C THR A 41 25.48 -1.47 4.14
N VAL A 42 26.13 -2.24 3.26
CA VAL A 42 25.73 -3.60 2.91
C VAL A 42 25.86 -4.53 4.13
N PRO A 43 24.98 -5.54 4.30
CA PRO A 43 25.12 -6.54 5.35
C PRO A 43 26.46 -7.26 5.36
N LYS A 44 26.90 -7.71 6.55
CA LYS A 44 28.19 -8.41 6.73
C LYS A 44 28.36 -9.63 5.84
N TRP A 45 27.30 -10.44 5.69
CA TRP A 45 27.29 -11.64 4.85
C TRP A 45 27.38 -11.34 3.34
N LEU A 46 27.16 -10.09 2.94
CA LEU A 46 27.32 -9.60 1.58
C LEU A 46 28.60 -8.74 1.41
N GLY A 47 29.52 -8.79 2.38
CA GLY A 47 30.83 -8.13 2.30
C GLY A 47 30.86 -6.65 2.72
N GLY A 48 29.81 -6.12 3.35
CA GLY A 48 29.82 -4.80 3.97
C GLY A 48 30.10 -4.85 5.49
N LEU A 49 29.97 -3.71 6.18
CA LEU A 49 30.11 -3.65 7.64
C LEU A 49 28.78 -3.90 8.38
N GLY A 50 27.66 -3.88 7.67
CA GLY A 50 26.32 -3.99 8.26
C GLY A 50 25.84 -2.72 8.96
N ILE A 51 26.41 -1.56 8.62
CA ILE A 51 25.93 -0.26 9.09
C ILE A 51 24.60 0.04 8.39
N ARG A 52 23.54 0.28 9.17
CA ARG A 52 22.20 0.54 8.61
C ARG A 52 22.10 1.98 8.15
N LYS A 53 21.56 2.19 6.95
CA LYS A 53 21.20 3.55 6.52
C LYS A 53 20.00 4.05 7.33
N LEU A 54 20.10 5.29 7.81
CA LEU A 54 19.12 5.86 8.74
C LEU A 54 17.77 6.16 8.10
N ASP A 55 17.74 6.48 6.81
CA ASP A 55 16.54 6.64 6.01
C ASP A 55 15.74 5.33 5.92
N VAL A 56 16.43 4.23 5.59
CA VAL A 56 15.84 2.89 5.54
C VAL A 56 15.36 2.47 6.92
N MET A 57 16.14 2.74 7.97
CA MET A 57 15.78 2.41 9.34
C MET A 57 14.58 3.22 9.85
N ASN A 58 14.51 4.52 9.55
CA ASN A 58 13.36 5.37 9.90
C ASN A 58 12.09 4.85 9.23
N ASN A 59 12.15 4.54 7.93
CA ASN A 59 11.01 3.96 7.21
C ASN A 59 10.60 2.60 7.78
N ALA A 60 11.56 1.71 8.07
CA ALA A 60 11.28 0.40 8.67
C ALA A 60 10.63 0.52 10.06
N CYS A 61 11.06 1.48 10.88
CA CYS A 61 10.43 1.78 12.17
C CYS A 61 8.99 2.26 12.00
N LEU A 62 8.72 3.17 11.08
CA LEU A 62 7.36 3.64 10.78
C LEU A 62 6.47 2.52 10.26
N MET A 63 6.98 1.67 9.37
CA MET A 63 6.25 0.49 8.88
C MET A 63 5.97 -0.50 10.00
N LYS A 64 6.92 -0.74 10.90
CA LYS A 64 6.69 -1.60 12.09
C LYS A 64 5.58 -1.06 12.97
N LEU A 65 5.51 0.26 13.16
CA LEU A 65 4.40 0.89 13.90
C LEU A 65 3.07 0.71 13.16
N GLY A 66 3.02 1.03 11.86
CA GLY A 66 1.82 0.84 11.06
C GLY A 66 1.33 -0.62 11.05
N TRP A 67 2.26 -1.57 10.94
CA TRP A 67 1.96 -3.01 11.01
C TRP A 67 1.41 -3.41 12.37
N ASN A 68 2.01 -2.95 13.47
CA ASN A 68 1.52 -3.26 14.81
C ASN A 68 0.12 -2.66 15.06
N TYR A 69 -0.15 -1.47 14.52
CA TYR A 69 -1.45 -0.84 14.59
C TYR A 69 -2.51 -1.65 13.81
N GLN A 70 -2.23 -1.97 12.54
CA GLN A 70 -3.14 -2.74 11.69
C GLN A 70 -3.33 -4.18 12.15
N GLY A 71 -2.26 -4.83 12.63
CA GLY A 71 -2.28 -6.18 13.17
C GLY A 71 -2.98 -6.30 14.53
N GLY A 72 -3.58 -5.23 15.02
CA GLY A 72 -4.43 -5.26 16.20
C GLY A 72 -3.68 -5.37 17.53
N SER A 73 -2.39 -5.02 17.58
CA SER A 73 -1.55 -5.14 18.78
C SER A 73 -2.22 -4.53 20.03
N ASP A 74 -2.18 -5.26 21.15
CA ASP A 74 -2.82 -4.86 22.41
C ASP A 74 -2.04 -3.77 23.19
N ASP A 75 -1.00 -3.20 22.55
CA ASP A 75 -0.21 -2.10 23.10
C ASP A 75 -1.10 -0.89 23.45
N LEU A 76 -0.78 -0.23 24.58
CA LEU A 76 -1.55 0.92 25.07
C LEU A 76 -1.68 2.04 24.03
N TRP A 77 -0.62 2.32 23.28
CA TRP A 77 -0.63 3.36 22.24
C TRP A 77 -1.58 2.99 21.09
N CYS A 78 -1.67 1.70 20.72
CA CYS A 78 -2.67 1.22 19.76
C CYS A 78 -4.08 1.43 20.30
N LYS A 79 -4.35 1.04 21.56
CA LYS A 79 -5.68 1.22 22.18
C LYS A 79 -6.10 2.68 22.23
N VAL A 80 -5.20 3.57 22.63
CA VAL A 80 -5.45 5.02 22.70
C VAL A 80 -5.71 5.60 21.32
N LEU A 81 -4.91 5.23 20.31
CA LEU A 81 -5.13 5.68 18.93
C LEU A 81 -6.47 5.16 18.38
N ARG A 82 -6.80 3.89 18.61
CA ARG A 82 -8.08 3.30 18.19
C ARG A 82 -9.26 3.99 18.87
N GLY A 83 -9.24 4.12 20.20
CA GLY A 83 -10.29 4.84 20.92
C GLY A 83 -10.44 6.31 20.50
N LYS A 84 -9.34 6.98 20.11
CA LYS A 84 -9.40 8.39 19.69
C LYS A 84 -9.82 8.58 18.22
N TYR A 85 -9.39 7.70 17.32
CA TYR A 85 -9.50 7.90 15.88
C TYR A 85 -10.44 6.90 15.17
N GLU A 86 -10.67 5.71 15.73
CA GLU A 86 -11.60 4.71 15.17
C GLU A 86 -13.04 4.90 15.63
N ASP A 87 -13.29 5.61 16.74
CA ASP A 87 -14.62 5.69 17.36
C ASP A 87 -15.60 6.69 16.71
N SER A 88 -15.25 7.38 15.60
CA SER A 88 -16.22 8.29 14.95
C SER A 88 -16.02 8.66 13.48
N ARG A 89 -14.84 8.43 12.87
CA ARG A 89 -14.53 9.03 11.55
C ARG A 89 -13.77 8.16 10.56
N LEU A 90 -13.04 7.14 11.00
CA LEU A 90 -12.18 6.35 10.10
C LEU A 90 -12.80 5.03 9.60
N GLN A 91 -13.91 4.55 10.17
CA GLN A 91 -14.73 3.52 9.52
C GLN A 91 -15.30 3.97 8.15
N ARG A 92 -15.24 5.28 7.85
CA ARG A 92 -15.76 5.86 6.60
C ARG A 92 -14.82 5.82 5.39
N GLN A 93 -13.53 5.49 5.54
CA GLN A 93 -12.56 5.69 4.45
C GLN A 93 -11.98 4.42 3.81
N GLN A 94 -12.33 3.21 4.26
CA GLN A 94 -11.97 2.00 3.51
C GLN A 94 -12.90 1.72 2.32
N GLU A 95 -14.04 2.40 2.22
CA GLU A 95 -14.99 2.22 1.12
C GLU A 95 -15.38 3.55 0.48
N ALA A 96 -14.40 4.29 -0.09
CA ALA A 96 -14.67 5.53 -0.83
C ALA A 96 -15.53 5.36 -2.10
N TRP A 97 -16.05 4.14 -2.38
CA TRP A 97 -16.83 3.80 -3.58
C TRP A 97 -18.28 3.39 -3.26
N LEU A 98 -18.59 3.11 -1.98
CA LEU A 98 -19.92 2.76 -1.49
C LEU A 98 -20.38 3.91 -0.59
N GLU A 99 -21.60 4.40 -0.79
CA GLU A 99 -22.14 5.48 0.04
C GLU A 99 -22.30 5.02 1.51
N GLU A 100 -22.43 5.96 2.45
CA GLU A 100 -22.62 5.69 3.87
C GLU A 100 -23.69 4.59 4.08
N GLY A 101 -23.27 3.41 4.52
CA GLY A 101 -24.15 2.29 4.87
C GLY A 101 -24.39 1.22 3.80
N LEU A 102 -23.76 1.29 2.62
CA LEU A 102 -24.00 0.31 1.55
C LEU A 102 -23.04 -0.88 1.59
N CYS A 103 -23.25 -1.81 2.52
CA CYS A 103 -22.61 -3.14 2.43
C CYS A 103 -23.37 -3.96 1.37
N ILE A 104 -22.70 -4.41 0.30
CA ILE A 104 -23.35 -5.17 -0.80
C ILE A 104 -24.09 -6.40 -0.25
N ASP A 105 -23.53 -7.05 0.78
CA ASP A 105 -24.13 -8.20 1.47
C ASP A 105 -25.43 -7.89 2.22
N GLN A 106 -25.72 -6.62 2.54
CA GLN A 106 -26.88 -6.26 3.35
C GLN A 106 -28.14 -5.98 2.53
N HIS A 107 -28.03 -5.76 1.21
CA HIS A 107 -29.15 -5.31 0.38
C HIS A 107 -29.27 -5.94 -1.01
N VAL A 108 -28.37 -6.85 -1.40
CA VAL A 108 -28.37 -7.43 -2.74
C VAL A 108 -28.16 -8.94 -2.67
N VAL A 109 -29.17 -9.71 -3.09
CA VAL A 109 -29.05 -11.16 -3.25
C VAL A 109 -28.49 -11.43 -4.64
N ILE A 110 -27.23 -11.85 -4.72
CA ILE A 110 -26.61 -12.25 -5.99
C ILE A 110 -27.26 -13.55 -6.47
N PRO A 111 -27.85 -13.60 -7.68
CA PRO A 111 -28.39 -14.83 -8.25
C PRO A 111 -27.34 -15.94 -8.29
N ASN A 112 -27.73 -17.17 -7.96
CA ASN A 112 -26.83 -18.34 -7.95
C ASN A 112 -26.15 -18.57 -9.31
N GLN A 113 -26.78 -18.13 -10.41
CA GLN A 113 -26.22 -18.23 -11.77
C GLN A 113 -25.00 -17.33 -11.99
N LEU A 114 -24.86 -16.26 -11.20
CA LEU A 114 -23.76 -15.32 -11.27
C LEU A 114 -22.63 -15.65 -10.29
N GLN A 115 -22.85 -16.61 -9.38
CA GLN A 115 -21.83 -17.03 -8.43
C GLN A 115 -20.68 -17.73 -9.16
N GLY A 116 -19.48 -17.17 -9.04
CA GLY A 116 -18.26 -17.73 -9.65
C GLY A 116 -18.00 -17.31 -11.10
N LEU A 117 -18.85 -16.46 -11.69
CA LEU A 117 -18.56 -15.83 -12.97
C LEU A 117 -17.40 -14.83 -12.85
N LYS A 118 -16.56 -14.77 -13.89
CA LYS A 118 -15.51 -13.76 -13.99
C LYS A 118 -16.09 -12.45 -14.52
N VAL A 119 -15.37 -11.34 -14.32
CA VAL A 119 -15.78 -10.02 -14.82
C VAL A 119 -15.94 -10.01 -16.35
N CYS A 120 -15.11 -10.77 -17.08
CA CYS A 120 -15.24 -10.92 -18.54
C CYS A 120 -16.53 -11.61 -18.97
N ASP A 121 -17.11 -12.46 -18.11
CA ASP A 121 -18.35 -13.20 -18.41
C ASP A 121 -19.60 -12.30 -18.22
N LEU A 122 -19.42 -11.09 -17.68
CA LEU A 122 -20.47 -10.09 -17.47
C LEU A 122 -20.58 -9.08 -18.63
N VAL A 123 -19.81 -9.31 -19.69
CA VAL A 123 -19.72 -8.46 -20.89
C VAL A 123 -20.37 -9.22 -22.06
N ASP A 124 -21.12 -8.52 -22.89
CA ASP A 124 -21.73 -9.06 -24.10
C ASP A 124 -20.68 -9.25 -25.23
N ILE A 125 -21.08 -9.91 -26.31
CA ILE A 125 -20.24 -10.20 -27.49
C ILE A 125 -19.63 -8.93 -28.13
N ASP A 126 -20.27 -7.79 -27.94
CA ASP A 126 -19.83 -6.47 -28.43
C ASP A 126 -18.84 -5.76 -27.49
N GLY A 127 -18.39 -6.41 -26.41
CA GLY A 127 -17.47 -5.81 -25.44
C GLY A 127 -18.12 -4.76 -24.53
N LYS A 128 -19.45 -4.78 -24.40
CA LYS A 128 -20.23 -3.87 -23.51
C LYS A 128 -20.77 -4.61 -22.31
N TRP A 129 -20.97 -3.93 -21.18
CA TRP A 129 -21.64 -4.54 -20.03
C TRP A 129 -22.99 -5.14 -20.45
N ASN A 130 -23.24 -6.39 -20.05
CA ASN A 130 -24.52 -7.05 -20.27
C ASN A 130 -25.57 -6.47 -19.31
N CYS A 131 -26.06 -5.27 -19.61
CA CYS A 131 -27.04 -4.54 -18.78
C CYS A 131 -28.27 -5.37 -18.38
N PRO A 132 -28.87 -6.20 -19.26
CA PRO A 132 -29.97 -7.10 -18.89
C PRO A 132 -29.62 -8.06 -17.74
N LEU A 133 -28.36 -8.50 -17.64
CA LEU A 133 -27.89 -9.39 -16.56
C LEU A 133 -27.98 -8.77 -15.16
N PHE A 134 -27.93 -7.44 -15.09
CA PHE A 134 -27.96 -6.67 -13.83
C PHE A 134 -29.36 -6.18 -13.48
N GLU A 135 -30.34 -6.34 -14.36
CA GLU A 135 -31.60 -5.63 -14.28
C GLU A 135 -32.46 -6.05 -13.07
N ASP A 136 -32.47 -7.35 -12.78
CA ASP A 136 -33.38 -7.99 -11.81
C ASP A 136 -32.91 -7.93 -10.35
N TRP A 137 -31.60 -7.86 -10.12
CA TRP A 137 -31.04 -8.01 -8.77
C TRP A 137 -30.22 -6.79 -8.32
N LEU A 138 -29.79 -5.91 -9.24
CA LEU A 138 -28.96 -4.76 -8.91
C LEU A 138 -29.78 -3.46 -8.92
N PRO A 139 -29.78 -2.68 -7.82
CA PRO A 139 -30.40 -1.36 -7.76
C PRO A 139 -29.92 -0.39 -8.85
N ILE A 140 -30.81 0.49 -9.32
CA ILE A 140 -30.56 1.42 -10.44
C ILE A 140 -29.30 2.29 -10.27
N HIS A 141 -29.01 2.76 -9.05
CA HIS A 141 -27.85 3.60 -8.78
C HIS A 141 -26.52 2.82 -8.88
N LEU A 142 -26.53 1.52 -8.54
CA LEU A 142 -25.38 0.64 -8.72
C LEU A 142 -25.22 0.25 -10.21
N LYS A 143 -26.31 0.06 -10.94
CA LYS A 143 -26.28 -0.14 -12.41
C LYS A 143 -25.60 1.03 -13.11
N HIS A 144 -25.92 2.27 -12.74
CA HIS A 144 -25.27 3.45 -13.31
C HIS A 144 -23.78 3.53 -12.98
N LYS A 145 -23.36 3.12 -11.76
CA LYS A 145 -21.95 3.05 -11.39
C LYS A 145 -21.19 1.99 -12.20
N VAL A 146 -21.78 0.80 -12.37
CA VAL A 146 -21.19 -0.26 -13.21
C VAL A 146 -21.08 0.19 -14.67
N ALA A 147 -22.13 0.82 -15.21
CA ALA A 147 -22.15 1.33 -16.57
C ALA A 147 -21.14 2.48 -16.81
N ALA A 148 -20.74 3.21 -15.76
CA ALA A 148 -19.71 4.24 -15.83
C ALA A 148 -18.28 3.67 -15.86
N ILE A 149 -18.11 2.39 -15.53
CA ILE A 149 -16.83 1.68 -15.64
C ILE A 149 -16.70 1.18 -17.08
N LEU A 150 -15.55 1.40 -17.71
CA LEU A 150 -15.28 0.82 -19.02
C LEU A 150 -15.19 -0.72 -18.90
N PRO A 151 -15.91 -1.48 -19.73
CA PRO A 151 -15.78 -2.93 -19.76
C PRO A 151 -14.32 -3.35 -20.00
N PRO A 152 -13.88 -4.51 -19.47
CA PRO A 152 -12.56 -5.03 -19.76
C PRO A 152 -12.40 -5.30 -21.26
N ASP A 153 -11.42 -4.63 -21.88
CA ASP A 153 -11.05 -4.78 -23.29
C ASP A 153 -9.60 -5.30 -23.37
N LYS A 154 -9.32 -6.16 -24.35
CA LYS A 154 -7.97 -6.68 -24.62
C LYS A 154 -6.99 -5.57 -24.98
N ASP A 155 -7.49 -4.48 -25.56
CA ASP A 155 -6.68 -3.33 -25.95
C ASP A 155 -6.35 -2.39 -24.79
N ASN A 156 -7.03 -2.51 -23.64
CA ASN A 156 -6.84 -1.66 -22.46
C ASN A 156 -5.62 -2.04 -21.59
N GLY A 157 -4.86 -3.05 -22.00
CA GLY A 157 -3.66 -3.51 -21.27
C GLY A 157 -3.98 -4.37 -20.05
N SER A 158 -2.95 -4.88 -19.38
CA SER A 158 -3.11 -5.68 -18.16
C SER A 158 -3.41 -4.79 -16.96
N ASP A 159 -4.36 -5.19 -16.10
CA ASP A 159 -4.71 -4.45 -14.89
C ASP A 159 -3.47 -4.18 -14.00
N GLU A 160 -3.19 -2.91 -13.73
CA GLU A 160 -2.16 -2.48 -12.77
C GLU A 160 -2.78 -2.08 -11.43
N ARG A 161 -2.21 -2.57 -10.33
CA ARG A 161 -2.63 -2.18 -8.98
C ARG A 161 -2.24 -0.73 -8.70
N ILE A 162 -3.20 0.18 -8.65
CA ILE A 162 -2.97 1.57 -8.24
C ILE A 162 -3.01 1.62 -6.69
N GLY A 163 -1.84 1.41 -6.06
CA GLY A 163 -1.66 1.51 -4.62
C GLY A 163 -0.19 1.35 -4.20
N VAL A 164 0.26 2.13 -3.21
CA VAL A 164 1.66 2.19 -2.78
C VAL A 164 2.06 0.91 -2.04
N GLY A 165 2.80 0.01 -2.69
CA GLY A 165 3.51 -1.07 -2.01
C GLY A 165 3.44 -2.48 -2.62
N GLY A 166 3.60 -2.65 -3.93
CA GLY A 166 3.79 -3.99 -4.50
C GLY A 166 4.65 -3.96 -5.76
N LYS A 167 5.66 -4.83 -5.83
CA LYS A 167 6.24 -5.22 -7.13
C LYS A 167 5.11 -5.73 -8.01
N LYS A 168 5.14 -5.40 -9.31
CA LYS A 168 4.19 -5.87 -10.31
C LYS A 168 4.06 -7.40 -10.21
N CYS A 169 2.98 -7.88 -9.59
CA CYS A 169 2.56 -9.25 -9.74
C CYS A 169 1.52 -9.22 -10.86
N ASN A 170 1.86 -9.78 -12.01
CA ASN A 170 0.90 -9.98 -13.08
C ASN A 170 -0.22 -10.88 -12.54
N PHE A 171 -1.45 -10.39 -12.53
CA PHE A 171 -2.60 -11.26 -12.36
C PHE A 171 -2.93 -11.82 -13.74
N SER A 172 -2.66 -13.10 -13.93
CA SER A 172 -3.26 -13.85 -15.03
C SER A 172 -4.70 -14.16 -14.61
N ILE A 173 -5.67 -13.46 -15.19
CA ILE A 173 -6.98 -14.10 -15.39
C ILE A 173 -6.70 -15.15 -16.45
N SER A 174 -6.59 -16.40 -16.01
CA SER A 174 -6.48 -17.55 -16.91
C SER A 174 -7.61 -17.44 -17.94
N ASN A 175 -7.24 -17.51 -19.23
CA ASN A 175 -8.16 -17.62 -20.37
C ASN A 175 -9.35 -18.53 -20.04
#